data_AF-A0A149USW2-F1
#
_entry.id   AF-A0A149USW2-F1
#
_cell.length_a   1.000
_cell.length_b   1.000
_cell.length_c   1.000
_cell.angle_alpha   90.00
_cell.angle_beta   90.00
_cell.angle_gamma   90.00
#
_symmetry.space_group_name_H-M   'P 1'
#
loop_
_entity.id
_entity.type
_entity.pdbx_description
1 polymer ?
#
loop_
_entity_poly.entity_id
_entity_poly.type
_entity_poly.pdbx_seq_one_letter_code
_entity_poly.pdbx_strand_id
1 'polypeptide(L)'
;MSRTKIKLFAGNRLQQLRKRESLTQAAMAERVGISLSYLNQLERNHRPLPNHLLQTLCERFALTPSWFSDTREAHTIQALRETMADPVFKMAPLPFSKMTEAANQSPELCQAFLTLYRAYSFHQERHFEAALPSSPALEPYESVGNWVQEHGNYFHELDRAAEEFYKTLTVEDRQPDAALTQHLYARHGLHIVQNADMESRGSSGGLTSIHVRSTFPIISLMRALYFFWLKLLASLNRAD
;
A
#
# COMPACT_ATOMS: atom_id res chain seq x y z
N MET A 1 35.40 36.35 -9.82
CA MET A 1 34.20 35.80 -9.16
C MET A 1 34.57 35.46 -7.71
N SER A 2 34.11 36.27 -6.75
CA SER A 2 34.35 36.00 -5.33
C SER A 2 33.58 34.76 -4.91
N ARG A 3 34.30 33.69 -4.53
CA ARG A 3 33.71 32.46 -3.99
C ARG A 3 33.00 32.85 -2.69
N THR A 4 31.67 32.87 -2.68
CA THR A 4 30.89 33.19 -1.48
C THR A 4 31.35 32.29 -0.34
N LYS A 5 31.87 32.90 0.73
CA LYS A 5 32.41 32.20 1.89
C LYS A 5 31.25 31.44 2.56
N ILE A 6 31.19 30.12 2.37
CA ILE A 6 30.16 29.28 2.98
C ILE A 6 30.36 29.32 4.49
N LYS A 7 29.29 29.68 5.21
CA LYS A 7 29.29 29.74 6.68
C LYS A 7 29.16 28.30 7.22
N LEU A 8 30.15 27.83 7.96
CA LEU A 8 30.12 26.51 8.58
C LEU A 8 29.39 26.58 9.93
N PHE A 9 28.30 25.84 10.09
CA PHE A 9 27.68 25.59 11.38
C PHE A 9 28.04 24.16 11.77
N ALA A 10 28.49 23.97 13.02
CA ALA A 10 29.04 22.68 13.45
C ALA A 10 28.79 22.42 14.94
N GLY A 11 27.72 23.00 15.51
CA GLY A 11 27.44 22.96 16.94
C GLY A 11 27.26 21.55 17.49
N ASN A 12 26.58 20.67 16.74
CA ASN A 12 26.41 19.26 17.15
C ASN A 12 27.75 18.52 17.20
N ARG A 13 28.61 18.72 16.19
CA ARG A 13 29.97 18.15 16.17
C ARG A 13 30.80 18.72 17.32
N LEU A 14 30.77 20.03 17.59
CA LEU A 14 31.42 20.60 18.77
C LEU A 14 30.95 19.93 20.08
N GLN A 15 29.65 19.73 20.26
CA GLN A 15 29.11 19.03 21.43
C GLN A 15 29.57 17.56 21.49
N GLN A 16 29.60 16.85 20.35
CA GLN A 16 30.09 15.47 20.28
C GLN A 16 31.57 15.39 20.64
N LEU A 17 32.39 16.30 20.12
CA LEU A 17 33.81 16.39 20.44
C LEU A 17 33.99 16.60 21.94
N ARG A 18 33.25 17.57 22.49
CA ARG A 18 33.29 17.87 23.93
C ARG A 18 32.96 16.66 24.79
N LYS A 19 31.90 15.92 24.42
CA LYS A 19 31.48 14.69 25.13
C LYS A 19 32.51 13.57 24.98
N ARG A 20 33.08 13.39 23.78
CA ARG A 20 34.12 12.38 23.49
C ARG A 20 35.37 12.60 24.36
N GLU A 21 35.74 13.86 24.56
CA GLU A 21 36.90 14.25 25.37
C GLU A 21 36.55 14.41 26.86
N SER A 22 35.31 14.10 27.27
CA SER A 22 34.82 14.24 28.64
C SER A 22 35.00 15.65 29.24
N LEU A 23 34.89 16.70 28.41
CA LEU A 23 35.09 18.09 28.82
C LEU A 23 33.79 18.79 29.21
N THR A 24 33.88 19.71 30.16
CA THR A 24 32.83 20.72 30.35
C THR A 24 32.94 21.80 29.27
N GLN A 25 31.89 22.59 29.07
CA GLN A 25 31.97 23.72 28.13
C GLN A 25 33.08 24.72 28.54
N ALA A 26 33.26 24.96 29.84
CA ALA A 26 34.31 25.86 30.33
C ALA A 26 35.72 25.33 30.01
N ALA A 27 35.97 24.05 30.28
CA ALA A 27 37.26 23.41 30.00
C ALA A 27 37.57 23.38 28.50
N MET A 28 36.56 23.14 27.65
CA MET A 28 36.76 23.19 26.20
C MET A 28 37.00 24.62 25.71
N ALA A 29 36.29 25.61 26.24
CA ALA A 29 36.45 27.01 25.86
C ALA A 29 37.87 27.50 26.19
N GLU A 30 38.36 27.18 27.39
CA GLU A 30 39.74 27.45 27.81
C GLU A 30 40.75 26.71 26.93
N ARG A 31 40.53 25.41 26.70
CA ARG A 31 41.40 24.60 25.84
C ARG A 31 41.45 25.08 24.40
N VAL A 32 40.44 25.77 23.89
CA VAL A 32 40.43 26.31 22.52
C VAL A 32 40.84 27.80 22.48
N GLY A 33 40.85 28.48 23.63
CA GLY A 33 41.23 29.89 23.75
C GLY A 33 40.09 30.87 23.44
N ILE A 34 38.85 30.51 23.76
CA ILE A 34 37.66 31.35 23.57
C ILE A 34 36.86 31.49 24.86
N SER A 35 35.93 32.45 24.90
CA SER A 35 35.03 32.58 26.05
C SER A 35 33.97 31.47 26.09
N LEU A 36 33.54 31.10 27.30
CA LEU A 36 32.45 30.12 27.51
C LEU A 36 31.18 30.50 26.75
N SER A 37 30.78 31.78 26.80
CA SER A 37 29.61 32.29 26.08
C SER A 37 29.75 32.11 24.57
N TYR A 38 30.95 32.33 24.02
CA TYR A 38 31.18 32.14 22.60
C TYR A 38 31.15 30.67 22.20
N LEU A 39 31.76 29.76 22.98
CA LEU A 39 31.64 28.32 22.75
C LEU A 39 30.17 27.89 22.77
N ASN A 40 29.39 28.39 23.74
CA ASN A 40 27.98 28.09 23.86
C ASN A 40 27.16 28.55 22.65
N GLN A 41 27.48 29.72 22.08
CA GLN A 41 26.85 30.20 20.84
C GLN A 41 27.19 29.31 19.63
N LEU A 42 28.42 28.80 19.57
CA LEU A 42 28.86 27.87 18.52
C LEU A 42 28.16 26.51 18.66
N GLU A 43 28.09 25.95 19.87
CA GLU A 43 27.41 24.67 20.16
C GLU A 43 25.90 24.72 19.85
N ARG A 44 25.28 25.90 19.91
CA ARG A 44 23.86 26.14 19.56
C ARG A 44 23.64 26.65 18.13
N ASN A 45 24.68 26.65 17.29
CA ASN A 45 24.60 27.16 15.91
C ASN A 45 24.11 28.63 15.79
N HIS A 46 24.20 29.44 16.86
CA HIS A 46 23.90 30.87 16.81
C HIS A 46 24.98 31.67 16.08
N ARG A 47 26.20 31.13 16.05
CA ARG A 47 27.34 31.69 15.33
C ARG A 47 27.93 30.61 14.41
N PRO A 48 28.27 30.94 13.16
CA PRO A 48 29.04 30.02 12.35
C PRO A 48 30.46 29.89 12.92
N LEU A 49 31.03 28.70 12.82
CA LEU A 49 32.40 28.38 13.18
C LEU A 49 33.35 29.05 12.17
N PRO A 50 34.16 30.04 12.59
CA PRO A 50 35.10 30.68 11.69
C PRO A 50 36.30 29.78 11.40
N ASN A 51 36.88 29.91 10.20
CA ASN A 51 37.97 29.04 9.73
C ASN A 51 39.18 28.97 10.67
N HIS A 52 39.57 30.08 11.30
CA HIS A 52 40.69 30.08 12.26
C HIS A 52 40.39 29.17 13.45
N LEU A 53 39.16 29.19 13.95
CA LEU A 53 38.74 28.37 15.09
C LEU A 53 38.59 26.90 14.68
N LEU A 54 38.12 26.63 13.46
CA LEU A 54 38.11 25.28 12.88
C LEU A 54 39.54 24.69 12.82
N GLN A 55 40.53 25.48 12.39
CA GLN A 55 41.94 25.06 12.37
C GLN A 55 42.45 24.76 13.78
N THR A 56 42.20 25.66 14.74
CA THR A 56 42.56 25.44 16.16
C THR A 56 41.94 24.16 16.72
N LEU A 57 40.67 23.88 16.40
CA LEU A 57 40.00 22.64 16.81
C LEU A 57 40.63 21.40 16.17
N CYS A 58 40.95 21.46 14.86
CA CYS A 58 41.60 20.37 14.16
C CYS A 58 42.98 20.05 14.76
N GLU A 59 43.78 21.08 15.05
CA GLU A 59 45.11 20.95 15.65
C GLU A 59 45.06 20.40 17.08
N ARG A 60 44.22 20.98 17.95
CA ARG A 60 44.20 20.61 19.38
C ARG A 60 43.57 19.26 19.69
N PHE A 61 42.75 18.75 18.78
CA PHE A 61 42.02 17.49 18.94
C PHE A 61 42.36 16.43 17.88
N ALA A 62 43.40 16.68 17.07
CA ALA A 62 43.86 15.79 16.00
C ALA A 62 42.72 15.34 15.05
N LEU A 63 41.93 16.30 14.57
CA LEU A 63 40.82 16.06 13.66
C LEU A 63 41.11 16.63 12.27
N THR A 64 40.43 16.10 11.27
CA THR A 64 40.41 16.69 9.92
C THR A 64 39.20 17.62 9.76
N PRO A 65 39.26 18.65 8.90
CA PRO A 65 38.12 19.51 8.59
C PRO A 65 36.88 18.73 8.13
N SER A 66 37.09 17.56 7.51
CA SER A 66 36.01 16.67 7.07
C SER A 66 35.11 16.18 8.21
N TRP A 67 35.66 16.10 9.44
CA TRP A 67 34.91 15.72 10.62
C TRP A 67 33.79 16.72 10.97
N PHE A 68 34.02 18.00 10.65
CA PHE A 68 33.06 19.07 10.85
C PHE A 68 32.17 19.31 9.63
N SER A 69 32.50 18.76 8.44
CA SER A 69 31.71 18.94 7.22
C SER A 69 30.63 17.88 7.02
N ASP A 70 30.75 16.72 7.65
CA ASP A 70 29.75 15.65 7.61
C ASP A 70 28.64 15.94 8.65
N THR A 71 27.91 17.02 8.39
CA THR A 71 26.90 17.52 9.31
C THR A 71 25.59 16.77 9.09
N ARG A 72 25.11 16.13 10.15
CA ARG A 72 23.73 15.68 10.33
C ARG A 72 22.70 16.70 9.82
N GLU A 73 23.06 17.98 9.77
CA GLU A 73 22.30 19.08 9.15
C GLU A 73 22.09 18.88 7.65
N ALA A 74 23.10 18.52 6.86
CA ALA A 74 22.94 18.25 5.43
C ALA A 74 21.95 17.10 5.18
N HIS A 75 22.08 16.02 5.97
CA HIS A 75 21.11 14.92 5.94
C HIS A 75 19.70 15.34 6.39
N THR A 76 19.61 16.19 7.43
CA THR A 76 18.31 16.69 7.93
C THR A 76 17.65 17.61 6.90
N ILE A 77 18.41 18.51 6.28
CA ILE A 77 17.91 19.41 5.21
C ILE A 77 17.44 18.60 4.02
N GLN A 78 18.21 17.58 3.62
CA GLN A 78 17.83 16.68 2.54
C GLN A 78 16.54 15.92 2.87
N ALA A 79 16.43 15.35 4.07
CA ALA A 79 15.22 14.64 4.51
C ALA A 79 14.00 15.57 4.60
N LEU A 80 14.18 16.82 5.06
CA LEU A 80 13.13 17.83 5.04
C LEU A 80 12.71 18.16 3.60
N ARG A 81 13.67 18.31 2.68
CA ARG A 81 13.38 18.60 1.27
C ARG A 81 12.57 17.48 0.61
N GLU A 82 12.91 16.23 0.89
CA GLU A 82 12.17 15.06 0.42
C GLU A 82 10.76 15.02 1.02
N THR A 83 10.64 15.24 2.33
CA THR A 83 9.35 15.29 3.03
C THR A 83 8.45 16.41 2.48
N MET A 84 9.00 17.58 2.18
CA MET A 84 8.26 18.73 1.64
C MET A 84 7.81 18.55 0.18
N ALA A 85 8.32 17.52 -0.51
CA ALA A 85 7.83 17.17 -1.85
C ALA A 85 6.49 16.42 -1.82
N ASP A 86 6.07 15.92 -0.65
CA ASP A 86 4.80 15.24 -0.46
C ASP A 86 3.61 16.18 -0.76
N PRO A 87 2.59 15.73 -1.52
CA PRO A 87 1.37 16.49 -1.79
C PRO A 87 0.69 17.11 -0.56
N VAL A 88 0.82 16.52 0.63
CA VAL A 88 0.22 17.02 1.88
C VAL A 88 0.70 18.45 2.22
N PHE A 89 1.90 18.85 1.76
CA PHE A 89 2.47 20.18 2.01
C PHE A 89 2.20 21.19 0.90
N LYS A 90 1.44 20.85 -0.16
CA LYS A 90 1.18 21.75 -1.30
C LYS A 90 0.57 23.10 -0.91
N MET A 91 -0.26 23.12 0.14
CA MET A 91 -0.92 24.35 0.61
C MET A 91 0.01 25.26 1.41
N ALA A 92 1.11 24.73 1.93
CA ALA A 92 2.06 25.49 2.76
C ALA A 92 3.51 25.01 2.53
N PRO A 93 4.08 25.24 1.32
CA PRO A 93 5.42 24.79 1.00
C PRO A 93 6.46 25.58 1.79
N LEU A 94 7.43 24.88 2.38
CA LEU A 94 8.54 25.50 3.07
C LEU A 94 9.69 25.76 2.08
N PRO A 95 10.23 26.99 1.95
CA PRO A 95 11.36 27.25 1.05
C PRO A 95 12.67 26.66 1.60
N PHE A 96 13.62 26.34 0.71
CA PHE A 96 14.91 25.72 1.07
C PHE A 96 15.71 26.51 2.12
N SER A 97 15.66 27.85 2.04
CA SER A 97 16.31 28.73 3.03
C SER A 97 15.75 28.52 4.45
N LYS A 98 14.43 28.30 4.57
CA LYS A 98 13.77 28.04 5.85
C LYS A 98 14.02 26.63 6.38
N MET A 99 14.14 25.63 5.50
CA MET A 99 14.60 24.29 5.90
C MET A 99 16.02 24.33 6.48
N THR A 100 16.91 25.07 5.83
CA THR A 100 18.29 25.27 6.28
C THR A 100 18.33 25.99 7.63
N GLU A 101 17.55 27.05 7.77
CA GLU A 101 17.40 27.77 9.05
C GLU A 101 16.90 26.87 10.17
N ALA A 102 15.85 26.08 9.92
CA ALA A 102 15.27 25.15 10.90
C ALA A 102 16.26 24.05 11.32
N ALA A 103 16.97 23.45 10.36
CA ALA A 103 17.97 22.42 10.65
C ALA A 103 19.14 22.96 11.49
N ASN A 104 19.49 24.23 11.32
CA ASN A 104 20.55 24.88 12.10
C ASN A 104 20.08 25.29 13.50
N GLN A 105 18.90 25.91 13.62
CA GLN A 105 18.41 26.47 14.88
C GLN A 105 17.80 25.41 15.80
N SER A 106 17.05 24.46 15.23
CA SER A 106 16.23 23.49 15.98
C SER A 106 16.31 22.08 15.38
N PRO A 107 17.50 21.44 15.39
CA PRO A 107 17.68 20.11 14.82
C PRO A 107 16.85 19.01 15.51
N GLU A 108 16.61 19.13 16.83
CA GLU A 108 15.78 18.18 17.59
C GLU A 108 14.31 18.23 17.14
N LEU A 109 13.79 19.44 16.91
CA LEU A 109 12.44 19.63 16.37
C LEU A 109 12.33 19.05 14.96
N CYS A 110 13.33 19.29 14.10
CA CYS A 110 13.37 18.71 12.76
C CYS A 110 13.35 17.17 12.81
N GLN A 111 14.07 16.55 13.75
CA GLN A 111 14.07 15.11 13.93
C GLN A 111 12.75 14.55 14.47
N ALA A 112 12.14 15.24 15.43
CA ALA A 112 10.82 14.88 15.94
C ALA A 112 9.77 14.95 14.82
N PHE A 113 9.80 16.02 14.02
CA PHE A 113 8.95 16.18 12.85
C PHE A 113 9.16 15.06 11.82
N LEU A 114 10.41 14.76 11.45
CA LEU A 114 10.72 13.67 10.50
C LEU A 114 10.28 12.30 11.04
N THR A 115 10.41 12.07 12.34
CA THR A 115 9.91 10.85 12.99
C THR A 115 8.38 10.75 12.89
N LEU A 116 7.68 11.85 13.19
CA LEU A 116 6.22 11.93 13.07
C LEU A 116 5.78 11.70 11.62
N TYR A 117 6.42 12.34 10.66
CA TYR A 117 6.08 12.19 9.24
C TYR A 117 6.32 10.77 8.73
N ARG A 118 7.39 10.09 9.16
CA ARG A 118 7.61 8.68 8.83
C ARG A 118 6.51 7.78 9.40
N ALA A 119 6.09 7.99 10.65
CA ALA A 119 4.98 7.26 11.24
C ALA A 119 3.67 7.52 10.48
N TYR A 120 3.40 8.78 10.15
CA TYR A 120 2.24 9.17 9.35
C TYR A 120 2.23 8.50 7.96
N SER A 121 3.35 8.56 7.23
CA SER A 121 3.49 7.98 5.89
C SER A 121 3.30 6.47 5.94
N PHE A 122 3.91 5.81 6.93
CA PHE A 122 3.75 4.38 7.15
C PHE A 122 2.31 3.98 7.46
N HIS A 123 1.59 4.78 8.28
CA HIS A 123 0.17 4.56 8.52
C HIS A 123 -0.67 4.83 7.27
N GLN A 124 -0.34 5.84 6.48
CA GLN A 124 -1.03 6.12 5.22
C GLN A 124 -0.85 5.00 4.20
N GLU A 125 0.38 4.50 4.04
CA GLU A 125 0.70 3.35 3.20
C GLU A 125 -0.08 2.13 3.67
N ARG A 126 -0.14 1.85 4.98
CA ARG A 126 -0.97 0.75 5.51
C ARG A 126 -2.46 0.95 5.35
N HIS A 127 -2.96 2.17 5.53
CA HIS A 127 -4.36 2.47 5.27
C HIS A 127 -4.67 2.35 3.78
N PHE A 128 -3.74 2.74 2.91
CA PHE A 128 -3.84 2.55 1.48
C PHE A 128 -3.69 1.08 1.09
N GLU A 129 -2.88 0.27 1.75
CA GLU A 129 -2.80 -1.19 1.55
C GLU A 129 -4.00 -1.94 2.12
N ALA A 130 -4.63 -1.41 3.17
CA ALA A 130 -5.88 -1.91 3.72
C ALA A 130 -7.12 -1.41 2.94
N ALA A 131 -7.02 -0.26 2.26
CA ALA A 131 -8.05 0.31 1.39
C ALA A 131 -7.88 -0.09 -0.08
N LEU A 132 -6.67 -0.43 -0.51
CA LEU A 132 -6.44 -1.40 -1.56
C LEU A 132 -7.14 -2.64 -1.06
N PRO A 133 -8.10 -3.17 -1.81
CA PRO A 133 -8.82 -4.33 -1.33
C PRO A 133 -7.81 -5.47 -1.20
N SER A 134 -7.38 -5.79 0.03
CA SER A 134 -7.56 -7.17 0.45
C SER A 134 -9.04 -7.41 0.19
N SER A 135 -9.36 -8.11 -0.91
CA SER A 135 -10.70 -8.19 -1.52
C SER A 135 -11.77 -7.91 -0.47
N PRO A 136 -12.65 -6.90 -0.64
CA PRO A 136 -13.71 -6.62 0.34
C PRO A 136 -14.29 -7.97 0.69
N ALA A 137 -14.37 -8.36 1.97
CA ALA A 137 -14.69 -9.73 2.38
C ALA A 137 -15.77 -10.26 1.44
N LEU A 138 -15.34 -11.06 0.46
CA LEU A 138 -16.13 -11.24 -0.76
C LEU A 138 -17.43 -11.81 -0.25
N GLU A 139 -18.56 -11.14 -0.53
CA GLU A 139 -19.86 -11.68 -0.18
C GLU A 139 -19.84 -13.15 -0.61
N PRO A 140 -20.31 -14.11 0.21
CA PRO A 140 -20.08 -15.54 -0.06
C PRO A 140 -20.39 -15.95 -1.51
N TYR A 141 -21.35 -15.26 -2.11
CA TYR A 141 -21.68 -15.32 -3.53
C TYR A 141 -20.54 -14.95 -4.51
N GLU A 142 -19.87 -13.81 -4.30
CA GLU A 142 -18.76 -13.34 -5.15
C GLU A 142 -17.52 -14.22 -4.99
N SER A 143 -17.25 -14.73 -3.77
CA SER A 143 -16.17 -15.69 -3.51
C SER A 143 -16.33 -16.96 -4.36
N VAL A 144 -17.54 -17.52 -4.36
CA VAL A 144 -17.86 -18.72 -5.13
C VAL A 144 -17.81 -18.41 -6.63
N GLY A 145 -18.34 -17.26 -7.06
CA GLY A 145 -18.29 -16.83 -8.46
C GLY A 145 -16.86 -16.73 -9.00
N ASN A 146 -15.96 -16.11 -8.23
CA ASN A 146 -14.55 -15.99 -8.60
C ASN A 146 -13.85 -17.34 -8.66
N TRP A 147 -14.07 -18.21 -7.67
CA TRP A 147 -13.52 -19.57 -7.67
C TRP A 147 -13.99 -20.38 -8.89
N VAL A 148 -15.28 -20.29 -9.26
CA VAL A 148 -15.80 -20.95 -10.46
C VAL A 148 -15.17 -20.41 -11.74
N GLN A 149 -14.93 -19.10 -11.83
CA GLN A 149 -14.28 -18.48 -12.98
C GLN A 149 -12.79 -18.85 -13.08
N GLU A 150 -12.07 -18.90 -11.97
CA GLU A 150 -10.66 -19.34 -11.92
C GLU A 150 -10.49 -20.77 -12.43
N HIS A 151 -11.46 -21.65 -12.14
CA HIS A 151 -11.48 -23.02 -12.65
C HIS A 151 -11.97 -23.13 -14.10
N GLY A 152 -12.17 -22.00 -14.79
CA GLY A 152 -12.70 -21.97 -16.16
C GLY A 152 -14.09 -22.63 -16.28
N ASN A 153 -14.84 -22.69 -15.18
CA ASN A 153 -16.10 -23.43 -15.05
C ASN A 153 -15.98 -24.93 -15.43
N TYR A 154 -14.78 -25.52 -15.31
CA TYR A 154 -14.53 -26.94 -15.56
C TYR A 154 -14.24 -27.69 -14.26
N PHE A 155 -15.04 -28.72 -14.01
CA PHE A 155 -15.03 -29.60 -12.85
C PHE A 155 -15.11 -31.03 -13.35
N HIS A 156 -13.95 -31.65 -13.59
CA HIS A 156 -13.81 -32.92 -14.32
C HIS A 156 -14.88 -33.98 -14.02
N GLU A 157 -15.13 -34.27 -12.74
CA GLU A 157 -16.11 -35.30 -12.35
C GLU A 157 -17.55 -34.95 -12.76
N LEU A 158 -17.91 -33.68 -12.60
CA LEU A 158 -19.23 -33.18 -12.91
C LEU A 158 -19.41 -33.01 -14.42
N ASP A 159 -18.41 -32.50 -15.14
CA ASP A 159 -18.43 -32.40 -16.61
C ASP A 159 -18.54 -33.78 -17.25
N ARG A 160 -17.75 -34.76 -16.80
CA ARG A 160 -17.85 -36.13 -17.32
C ARG A 160 -19.22 -36.75 -17.07
N ALA A 161 -19.78 -36.55 -15.89
CA ALA A 161 -21.11 -37.08 -15.56
C ALA A 161 -22.21 -36.38 -16.40
N ALA A 162 -22.07 -35.08 -16.64
CA ALA A 162 -22.93 -34.32 -17.53
C ALA A 162 -22.83 -34.82 -18.99
N GLU A 163 -21.63 -35.05 -19.51
CA GLU A 163 -21.40 -35.59 -20.85
C GLU A 163 -21.97 -37.02 -21.01
N GLU A 164 -21.80 -37.87 -20.01
CA GLU A 164 -22.38 -39.21 -19.98
C GLU A 164 -23.91 -39.15 -19.94
N PHE A 165 -24.48 -38.29 -19.10
CA PHE A 165 -25.92 -38.08 -19.04
C PHE A 165 -26.47 -37.53 -20.36
N TYR A 166 -25.78 -36.60 -21.00
CA TYR A 166 -26.16 -36.06 -22.31
C TYR A 166 -26.24 -37.16 -23.38
N LYS A 167 -25.36 -38.18 -23.34
CA LYS A 167 -25.45 -39.34 -24.24
C LYS A 167 -26.70 -40.20 -24.00
N THR A 168 -27.23 -40.23 -22.78
CA THR A 168 -28.46 -40.97 -22.46
C THR A 168 -29.73 -40.23 -22.89
N LEU A 169 -29.66 -38.91 -23.04
CA LEU A 169 -30.72 -38.11 -23.64
C LEU A 169 -30.62 -38.29 -25.16
N THR A 170 -31.41 -39.22 -25.71
CA THR A 170 -31.41 -39.55 -27.14
C THR A 170 -31.58 -38.30 -27.99
N VAL A 171 -30.51 -37.85 -28.66
CA VAL A 171 -30.49 -36.68 -29.56
C VAL A 171 -31.04 -37.08 -30.93
N GLU A 172 -32.28 -37.58 -30.95
CA GLU A 172 -33.04 -37.74 -32.19
C GLU A 172 -33.82 -36.45 -32.41
N ASP A 173 -33.19 -35.51 -33.13
CA ASP A 173 -33.75 -34.26 -33.66
C ASP A 173 -34.49 -33.31 -32.70
N ARG A 174 -34.47 -33.58 -31.39
CA ARG A 174 -35.04 -32.69 -30.38
C ARG A 174 -34.03 -31.62 -30.00
N GLN A 175 -34.50 -30.37 -29.96
CA GLN A 175 -33.76 -29.29 -29.30
C GLN A 175 -33.38 -29.76 -27.88
N PRO A 176 -32.10 -29.65 -27.49
CA PRO A 176 -31.57 -30.24 -26.26
C PRO A 176 -32.32 -29.75 -25.01
N ASP A 177 -32.84 -28.52 -25.05
CA ASP A 177 -33.64 -27.93 -23.98
C ASP A 177 -34.98 -28.63 -23.79
N ALA A 178 -35.64 -29.02 -24.89
CA ALA A 178 -36.91 -29.72 -24.85
C ALA A 178 -36.74 -31.16 -24.31
N ALA A 179 -35.67 -31.85 -24.73
CA ALA A 179 -35.35 -33.18 -24.24
C ALA A 179 -35.05 -33.17 -22.73
N LEU A 180 -34.27 -32.20 -22.26
CA LEU A 180 -33.96 -32.03 -20.83
C LEU A 180 -35.21 -31.69 -20.02
N THR A 181 -36.05 -30.77 -20.52
CA THR A 181 -37.32 -30.40 -19.88
C THR A 181 -38.25 -31.60 -19.71
N GLN A 182 -38.37 -32.41 -20.77
CA GLN A 182 -39.17 -33.62 -20.73
C GLN A 182 -38.61 -34.66 -19.74
N HIS A 183 -37.28 -34.83 -19.69
CA HIS A 183 -36.65 -35.75 -18.74
C HIS A 183 -36.89 -35.32 -17.28
N LEU A 184 -36.72 -34.03 -16.98
CA LEU A 184 -36.97 -33.45 -15.66
C LEU A 184 -38.42 -33.63 -15.22
N TYR A 185 -39.36 -33.47 -16.14
CA TYR A 185 -40.77 -33.73 -15.85
C TYR A 185 -41.04 -35.22 -15.64
N ALA A 186 -40.58 -36.09 -16.56
CA ALA A 186 -40.91 -37.51 -16.54
C ALA A 186 -40.28 -38.27 -15.35
N ARG A 187 -39.04 -37.92 -14.98
CA ARG A 187 -38.32 -38.63 -13.91
C ARG A 187 -38.44 -37.96 -12.54
N HIS A 188 -38.54 -36.63 -12.50
CA HIS A 188 -38.51 -35.87 -11.25
C HIS A 188 -39.76 -35.01 -11.00
N GLY A 189 -40.73 -34.99 -11.92
CA GLY A 189 -41.97 -34.21 -11.78
C GLY A 189 -41.75 -32.69 -11.84
N LEU A 190 -40.60 -32.23 -12.34
CA LEU A 190 -40.22 -30.82 -12.34
C LEU A 190 -40.69 -30.12 -13.62
N HIS A 191 -41.32 -28.96 -13.47
CA HIS A 191 -41.74 -28.10 -14.57
C HIS A 191 -40.81 -26.91 -14.74
N ILE A 192 -40.51 -26.56 -15.99
CA ILE A 192 -39.71 -25.40 -16.34
C ILE A 192 -40.64 -24.26 -16.74
N VAL A 193 -40.55 -23.13 -16.03
CA VAL A 193 -41.28 -21.90 -16.34
C VAL A 193 -40.29 -20.82 -16.76
N GLN A 194 -40.50 -20.23 -17.94
CA GLN A 194 -39.73 -19.10 -18.44
C GLN A 194 -40.34 -17.80 -17.89
N ASN A 195 -39.54 -16.97 -17.20
CA ASN A 195 -39.98 -15.69 -16.67
C ASN A 195 -39.42 -14.52 -17.49
N ALA A 196 -40.28 -13.79 -18.21
CA ALA A 196 -39.91 -12.72 -19.13
C ALA A 196 -39.56 -11.38 -18.45
N ASP A 197 -39.99 -11.14 -17.21
CA ASP A 197 -39.80 -9.84 -16.54
C ASP A 197 -38.33 -9.55 -16.19
N MET A 198 -37.50 -10.60 -16.09
CA MET A 198 -36.09 -10.50 -15.75
C MET A 198 -35.20 -10.05 -16.92
N GLU A 199 -35.71 -10.06 -18.15
CA GLU A 199 -34.98 -9.60 -19.35
C GLU A 199 -34.83 -8.06 -19.39
N SER A 200 -35.72 -7.31 -18.71
CA SER A 200 -35.78 -5.85 -18.79
C SER A 200 -34.74 -5.10 -17.93
N ARG A 201 -34.06 -5.78 -16.99
CA ARG A 201 -33.14 -5.14 -16.02
C ARG A 201 -31.66 -5.08 -16.44
N GLY A 202 -31.37 -5.34 -17.72
CA GLY A 202 -30.08 -5.00 -18.32
C GLY A 202 -29.03 -6.09 -18.19
N SER A 203 -29.01 -6.98 -19.18
CA SER A 203 -27.79 -7.52 -19.79
C SER A 203 -28.19 -8.12 -21.13
N SER A 204 -27.61 -7.62 -22.21
CA SER A 204 -27.87 -8.06 -23.58
C SER A 204 -27.53 -9.54 -23.75
N GLY A 205 -28.57 -10.37 -23.84
CA GLY A 205 -28.52 -11.79 -24.13
C GLY A 205 -29.67 -12.53 -23.46
N GLY A 206 -30.70 -12.91 -24.23
CA GLY A 206 -32.01 -13.37 -23.76
C GLY A 206 -31.97 -14.50 -22.74
N LEU A 207 -32.09 -14.15 -21.46
CA LEU A 207 -32.03 -15.02 -20.30
C LEU A 207 -33.37 -15.73 -20.07
N THR A 208 -33.51 -16.94 -20.61
CA THR A 208 -34.55 -17.87 -20.17
C THR A 208 -34.18 -18.42 -18.80
N SER A 209 -34.68 -17.79 -17.73
CA SER A 209 -34.56 -18.35 -16.38
C SER A 209 -35.53 -19.50 -16.21
N ILE A 210 -35.01 -20.65 -15.75
CA ILE A 210 -35.78 -21.84 -15.42
C ILE A 210 -35.97 -21.84 -13.91
N HIS A 211 -37.15 -21.48 -13.43
CA HIS A 211 -37.50 -21.64 -12.02
C HIS A 211 -37.82 -23.11 -11.73
N VAL A 212 -36.88 -23.83 -11.12
CA VAL A 212 -37.21 -25.02 -10.34
C VAL A 212 -37.70 -24.51 -8.99
N ARG A 213 -38.89 -24.94 -8.54
CA ARG A 213 -39.45 -24.54 -7.25
C ARG A 213 -38.67 -25.23 -6.12
N SER A 214 -37.44 -24.78 -5.90
CA SER A 214 -36.59 -25.07 -4.75
C SER A 214 -36.09 -23.76 -4.18
N THR A 215 -36.16 -23.62 -2.87
CA THR A 215 -36.13 -22.38 -2.10
C THR A 215 -34.76 -21.69 -2.05
N PHE A 216 -34.11 -21.28 -3.15
CA PHE A 216 -32.93 -20.39 -3.09
C PHE A 216 -32.77 -19.53 -4.36
N PRO A 217 -32.31 -18.25 -4.26
CA PRO A 217 -32.16 -17.35 -5.41
C PRO A 217 -30.76 -17.50 -6.04
N ILE A 218 -30.67 -17.68 -7.36
CA ILE A 218 -29.38 -17.68 -8.08
C ILE A 218 -29.54 -16.97 -9.43
N ILE A 219 -28.63 -16.05 -9.75
CA ILE A 219 -28.63 -15.17 -10.94
C ILE A 219 -27.39 -15.46 -11.82
N SER A 220 -27.60 -15.47 -13.15
CA SER A 220 -26.65 -15.26 -14.26
C SER A 220 -25.72 -16.37 -14.81
N LEU A 221 -25.59 -16.30 -16.15
CA LEU A 221 -24.69 -16.94 -17.13
C LEU A 221 -25.20 -18.19 -17.91
N MET A 222 -25.72 -17.94 -19.11
CA MET A 222 -26.61 -18.81 -19.90
C MET A 222 -25.99 -20.03 -20.63
N ARG A 223 -24.68 -20.26 -20.55
CA ARG A 223 -24.06 -21.55 -20.97
C ARG A 223 -23.45 -22.29 -19.79
N ALA A 224 -22.94 -21.56 -18.81
CA ALA A 224 -22.49 -22.12 -17.56
C ALA A 224 -23.66 -22.72 -16.75
N LEU A 225 -24.85 -22.09 -16.78
CA LEU A 225 -26.04 -22.56 -16.07
C LEU A 225 -26.59 -23.88 -16.60
N TYR A 226 -26.59 -24.11 -17.92
CA TYR A 226 -27.01 -25.39 -18.50
C TYR A 226 -26.09 -26.53 -18.06
N PHE A 227 -24.78 -26.32 -18.18
CA PHE A 227 -23.79 -27.28 -17.71
C PHE A 227 -23.80 -27.41 -16.18
N PHE A 228 -23.93 -26.33 -15.43
CA PHE A 228 -24.03 -26.35 -13.96
C PHE A 228 -25.26 -27.12 -13.49
N TRP A 229 -26.40 -26.97 -14.16
CA TRP A 229 -27.60 -27.77 -13.86
C TRP A 229 -27.42 -29.25 -14.22
N LEU A 230 -26.82 -29.57 -15.38
CA LEU A 230 -26.46 -30.96 -15.70
C LEU A 230 -25.51 -31.56 -14.66
N LYS A 231 -24.53 -30.78 -14.20
CA LYS A 231 -23.54 -31.14 -13.17
C LYS A 231 -24.21 -31.38 -11.82
N LEU A 232 -25.10 -30.48 -11.39
CA LEU A 232 -25.85 -30.59 -10.13
C LEU A 232 -26.79 -31.82 -10.15
N LEU A 233 -27.49 -32.05 -11.26
CA LEU A 233 -28.37 -33.21 -11.44
C LEU A 233 -27.58 -34.53 -11.45
N ALA A 234 -26.41 -34.55 -12.08
CA ALA A 234 -25.52 -35.71 -12.08
C ALA A 234 -24.96 -36.03 -10.68
N SER A 235 -24.71 -35.01 -9.85
CA SER A 235 -24.33 -35.19 -8.44
C SER A 235 -25.47 -35.78 -7.60
N LEU A 236 -26.71 -35.38 -7.84
CA LEU A 236 -27.88 -35.92 -7.12
C LEU A 236 -28.16 -37.38 -7.49
N ASN A 237 -27.88 -37.78 -8.73
CA ASN A 237 -28.10 -39.14 -9.22
C ASN A 237 -27.01 -40.15 -8.81
N ARG A 238 -25.94 -39.71 -8.12
CA ARG A 238 -24.89 -40.57 -7.51
C ARG A 238 -25.11 -40.82 -6.01
N ALA A 239 -26.05 -40.11 -5.38
CA ALA A 239 -26.30 -40.19 -3.94
C ALA A 239 -27.35 -41.26 -3.54
N ASP A 240 -27.91 -41.95 -4.52
CA ASP A 240 -28.71 -43.18 -4.39
C ASP A 240 -27.90 -44.39 -4.86
#